data_AF-A0A434TXQ7-F1
#
_entry.id   AF-A0A434TXQ7-F1
#
_cell.length_a   1.000
_cell.length_b   1.000
_cell.length_c   1.000
_cell.angle_alpha   90.00
_cell.angle_beta   90.00
_cell.angle_gamma   90.00
#
_symmetry.space_group_name_H-M   'P 1'
#
loop_
_entity.id
_entity.type
_entity.pdbx_description
1 polymer ?
#
loop_
_entity_poly.entity_id
_entity_poly.type
_entity_poly.pdbx_seq_one_letter_code
_entity_poly.pdbx_strand_id
1 'polypeptide(L)'
;MSQRIVSFVMSGGVGSRLWPLSREDNPKQFHDLSGDGSMLAKTLRRLAARPEGQTPIFLITSERHAERVHADLAGIDLAGGGPLFEPTGRNTAAAGEINAGKIGMDALGT
;
A
#
# COMPACT_ATOMS: atom_id res chain seq x y z
N MET A 1 6.87 -19.72 20.72
CA MET A 1 7.39 -18.69 19.80
C MET A 1 6.21 -17.88 19.30
N SER A 2 6.09 -16.62 19.71
CA SER A 2 5.10 -15.70 19.12
C SER A 2 5.58 -15.39 17.70
N GLN A 3 4.75 -15.67 16.69
CA GLN A 3 5.08 -15.36 15.30
C GLN A 3 4.81 -13.87 15.05
N ARG A 4 5.84 -13.13 14.61
CA ARG A 4 5.70 -11.72 14.22
C ARG A 4 5.22 -11.67 12.77
N ILE A 5 4.01 -11.14 12.56
CA ILE A 5 3.41 -10.96 11.23
C ILE A 5 3.59 -9.50 10.80
N VAL A 6 3.88 -9.28 9.52
CA VAL A 6 3.89 -7.97 8.87
C VAL A 6 3.13 -8.09 7.56
N SER A 7 2.27 -7.11 7.25
CA SER A 7 1.45 -7.10 6.04
C SER A 7 2.02 -6.15 4.99
N PHE A 8 2.00 -6.57 3.73
CA PHE A 8 2.35 -5.71 2.60
C PHE A 8 1.16 -5.61 1.65
N VAL A 9 0.80 -4.38 1.31
CA VAL A 9 -0.15 -4.06 0.25
C VAL A 9 0.62 -3.53 -0.92
N MET A 10 0.48 -4.17 -2.08
CA MET A 10 1.12 -3.72 -3.31
C MET A 10 0.11 -2.97 -4.16
N SER A 11 0.37 -1.69 -4.40
CA SER A 11 -0.47 -0.79 -5.17
C SER A 11 0.30 -0.28 -6.38
N GLY A 12 0.15 -1.02 -7.49
CA GLY A 12 0.79 -0.72 -8.76
C GLY A 12 -0.02 -1.22 -9.95
N GLY A 13 0.42 -0.80 -11.14
CA GLY A 13 -0.24 -1.09 -12.41
C GLY A 13 -1.39 -0.13 -12.72
N VAL A 14 -1.64 0.06 -14.01
CA VAL A 14 -2.62 1.03 -14.51
C VAL A 14 -4.06 0.53 -14.38
N GLY A 15 -4.29 -0.78 -14.52
CA GLY A 15 -5.64 -1.36 -14.55
C GLY A 15 -6.32 -1.25 -15.91
N SER A 16 -5.61 -1.60 -16.99
CA SER A 16 -6.08 -1.47 -18.38
C SER A 16 -7.43 -2.13 -18.70
N ARG A 17 -7.85 -3.13 -17.92
CA ARG A 17 -9.18 -3.77 -18.06
C ARG A 17 -10.36 -2.87 -17.69
N LEU A 18 -10.11 -1.80 -16.94
CA LEU A 18 -11.11 -0.79 -16.57
C LEU A 18 -11.04 0.44 -17.49
N TRP A 19 -10.40 0.35 -18.65
CA TRP A 19 -10.49 1.40 -19.65
C TRP A 19 -11.97 1.61 -20.05
N PRO A 20 -12.47 2.86 -20.21
CA PRO A 20 -11.75 4.13 -20.20
C PRO A 20 -11.55 4.76 -18.82
N LEU A 21 -12.06 4.17 -17.76
CA LEU A 21 -12.00 4.73 -16.41
C LEU A 21 -10.56 4.81 -15.89
N SER A 22 -9.79 3.73 -16.05
CA SER A 22 -8.39 3.69 -15.61
C SER A 22 -7.43 4.20 -16.69
N ARG A 23 -6.51 5.05 -16.26
CA ARG A 23 -5.47 5.71 -17.08
C ARG A 23 -4.15 5.66 -16.32
N GLU A 24 -3.04 5.92 -17.01
CA GLU A 24 -1.74 6.01 -16.33
C GLU A 24 -1.79 6.98 -15.16
N ASP A 25 -2.36 8.18 -15.32
CA ASP A 25 -2.42 9.19 -14.26
C ASP A 25 -3.53 8.96 -13.23
N ASN A 26 -4.51 8.11 -13.54
CA ASN A 26 -5.55 7.71 -12.60
C ASN A 26 -5.74 6.18 -12.61
N PRO A 27 -4.79 5.43 -12.02
CA PRO A 27 -4.86 3.97 -11.96
C PRO A 27 -6.06 3.45 -11.18
N LYS A 28 -6.41 2.19 -11.45
CA LYS A 28 -7.57 1.52 -10.86
C LYS A 28 -7.71 1.73 -9.35
N GLN A 29 -6.64 1.56 -8.58
CA GLN A 29 -6.69 1.53 -7.11
C GLN A 29 -7.26 2.80 -6.49
N PHE A 30 -7.22 3.93 -7.22
CA PHE A 30 -7.71 5.21 -6.74
C PHE A 30 -9.19 5.45 -7.06
N HIS A 31 -9.82 4.59 -7.86
CA HIS A 31 -11.25 4.72 -8.14
C HIS A 31 -12.07 4.28 -6.93
N ASP A 32 -13.12 5.06 -6.66
CA ASP A 32 -14.22 4.65 -5.83
C ASP A 32 -15.30 4.03 -6.72
N LEU A 33 -15.41 2.70 -6.66
CA LEU A 33 -16.37 1.94 -7.46
C LEU A 33 -17.62 1.53 -6.66
N SER A 34 -17.65 1.84 -5.35
CA SER A 34 -18.66 1.33 -4.42
C SER A 34 -19.25 2.39 -3.48
N GLY A 35 -18.82 3.64 -3.59
CA GLY A 35 -19.35 4.81 -2.89
C GLY A 35 -18.79 5.04 -1.48
N ASP A 36 -17.69 4.39 -1.12
CA ASP A 36 -17.12 4.38 0.24
C ASP A 36 -15.59 4.57 0.25
N GLY A 37 -15.07 5.24 -0.77
CA GLY A 37 -13.66 5.58 -0.94
C GLY A 37 -12.95 4.68 -1.94
N SER A 38 -11.67 5.01 -2.19
CA SER A 38 -10.88 4.30 -3.20
C SER A 38 -10.71 2.83 -2.87
N MET A 39 -10.51 1.99 -3.90
CA MET A 39 -10.19 0.58 -3.70
C MET A 39 -8.94 0.37 -2.81
N LEU A 40 -7.96 1.28 -2.87
CA LEU A 40 -6.80 1.29 -2.00
C LEU A 40 -7.20 1.52 -0.53
N ALA A 41 -7.92 2.61 -0.25
CA ALA A 41 -8.36 2.95 1.10
C ALA A 41 -9.22 1.83 1.70
N LYS A 42 -10.12 1.24 0.92
CA LYS A 42 -10.93 0.09 1.33
C LYS A 42 -10.08 -1.13 1.70
N THR A 43 -9.04 -1.42 0.91
CA THR A 43 -8.14 -2.54 1.16
C THR A 43 -7.41 -2.36 2.48
N LEU A 44 -6.95 -1.14 2.77
CA LEU A 44 -6.23 -0.81 3.99
C LEU A 44 -7.14 -0.81 5.23
N ARG A 45 -8.34 -0.24 5.14
CA ARG A 45 -9.33 -0.30 6.23
C ARG A 45 -9.69 -1.75 6.59
N ARG A 46 -9.82 -2.63 5.59
CA ARG A 46 -10.08 -4.06 5.83
C ARG A 46 -8.92 -4.74 6.56
N LEU A 47 -7.67 -4.36 6.29
CA LEU A 47 -6.50 -4.90 6.99
C LEU A 47 -6.38 -4.34 8.41
N ALA A 48 -6.64 -3.04 8.60
CA ALA A 48 -6.61 -2.40 9.91
C ALA A 48 -7.71 -2.94 10.85
N ALA A 49 -8.86 -3.33 10.31
CA ALA A 49 -9.98 -3.89 11.09
C ALA A 49 -9.78 -5.36 11.53
N ARG A 50 -8.64 -5.99 11.22
CA ARG A 50 -8.39 -7.39 11.61
C ARG A 50 -8.25 -7.52 13.13
N PRO A 51 -8.62 -8.67 13.73
CA PRO A 51 -8.44 -8.91 15.17
C PRO A 51 -6.98 -8.78 15.61
N GLU A 52 -6.04 -9.11 14.72
CA GLU A 52 -4.61 -8.89 14.89
C GLU A 52 -4.20 -7.44 14.58
N GLY A 53 -5.07 -6.46 14.81
CA GLY A 53 -4.98 -5.05 14.36
C GLY A 53 -3.75 -4.25 14.81
N GLN A 54 -2.80 -4.90 15.48
CA GLN A 54 -1.45 -4.39 15.74
C GLN A 54 -0.41 -4.89 14.71
N THR A 55 -0.84 -5.59 13.67
CA THR A 55 0.05 -6.05 12.58
C THR A 55 0.44 -4.86 11.71
N PRO A 56 1.73 -4.49 11.62
CA PRO A 56 2.15 -3.37 10.79
C PRO A 56 1.76 -3.59 9.32
N ILE A 57 1.24 -2.55 8.67
CA ILE A 57 0.82 -2.59 7.26
C ILE A 57 1.70 -1.64 6.44
N PHE A 58 2.49 -2.19 5.52
CA PHE A 58 3.29 -1.41 4.58
C PHE A 58 2.61 -1.35 3.21
N LEU A 59 2.46 -0.15 2.66
CA LEU A 59 1.92 0.08 1.33
C LEU A 59 3.06 0.34 0.35
N ILE A 60 3.32 -0.60 -0.56
CA ILE A 60 4.33 -0.44 -1.60
C ILE A 60 3.65 0.17 -2.84
N THR A 61 4.12 1.33 -3.29
CA THR A 61 3.51 2.02 -4.43
C THR A 61 4.49 2.99 -5.09
N SER A 62 4.17 3.48 -6.29
CA SER A 62 5.04 4.41 -7.01
C SER A 62 4.98 5.82 -6.41
N GLU A 63 6.14 6.47 -6.32
CA GLU A 63 6.26 7.86 -5.82
C GLU A 63 5.40 8.86 -6.61
N ARG A 64 5.13 8.59 -7.89
CA ARG A 64 4.27 9.42 -8.75
C ARG A 64 2.85 9.63 -8.23
N HIS A 65 2.42 8.79 -7.29
CA HIS A 65 1.08 8.86 -6.69
C HIS A 65 1.12 9.22 -5.19
N ALA A 66 2.25 9.73 -4.68
CA ALA A 66 2.42 9.99 -3.26
C ALA A 66 1.30 10.84 -2.66
N GLU A 67 0.92 11.95 -3.31
CA GLU A 67 -0.15 12.82 -2.83
C GLU A 67 -1.49 12.08 -2.69
N ARG A 68 -1.86 11.28 -3.71
CA ARG A 68 -3.10 10.52 -3.68
C ARG A 68 -3.07 9.42 -2.62
N VAL A 69 -1.93 8.79 -2.44
CA VAL A 69 -1.71 7.79 -1.39
C VAL A 69 -1.87 8.44 -0.02
N HIS A 70 -1.27 9.61 0.22
CA HIS A 70 -1.45 10.32 1.48
C HIS A 70 -2.91 10.69 1.75
N ALA A 71 -3.65 11.11 0.72
CA ALA A 71 -5.08 11.37 0.84
C ALA A 71 -5.89 10.10 1.20
N ASP A 72 -5.60 8.97 0.55
CA ASP A 72 -6.28 7.69 0.82
C ASP A 72 -5.91 7.10 2.20
N LEU A 73 -4.72 7.41 2.71
CA LEU A 73 -4.23 6.99 4.03
C LEU A 73 -4.76 7.85 5.17
N ALA A 74 -5.32 9.03 4.89
CA ALA A 74 -5.79 9.94 5.92
C ALA A 74 -6.82 9.26 6.84
N GLY A 75 -6.50 9.20 8.13
CA GLY A 75 -7.36 8.60 9.15
C GLY A 75 -7.33 7.06 9.23
N ILE A 76 -6.39 6.40 8.55
CA ILE A 76 -6.17 4.95 8.67
C ILE A 76 -4.95 4.70 9.55
N ASP A 77 -5.13 3.96 10.65
CA ASP A 77 -4.00 3.47 11.46
C ASP A 77 -3.37 2.24 10.80
N LEU A 78 -2.06 2.29 10.56
CA LEU A 78 -1.28 1.22 9.95
C LEU A 78 -0.42 0.45 10.96
N ALA A 79 -0.66 0.64 12.26
CA ALA A 79 0.00 -0.08 13.36
C ALA A 79 1.54 0.00 13.27
N GLY A 80 2.08 1.18 13.01
CA GLY A 80 3.51 1.42 12.84
C GLY A 80 4.06 1.11 11.44
N GLY A 81 3.21 0.71 10.50
CA GLY A 81 3.52 0.65 9.07
C GLY A 81 3.35 2.00 8.37
N GLY A 82 3.50 2.01 7.05
CA GLY A 82 3.45 3.23 6.24
C GLY A 82 3.64 3.00 4.74
N PRO A 83 3.54 4.06 3.92
CA PRO A 83 3.85 3.97 2.50
C PRO A 83 5.36 3.82 2.26
N LEU A 84 5.72 2.90 1.39
CA LEU A 84 7.05 2.68 0.86
C LEU A 84 7.02 3.04 -0.63
N PHE A 85 7.54 4.22 -0.96
CA PHE A 85 7.53 4.71 -2.33
C PHE A 85 8.68 4.13 -3.15
N GLU A 86 8.34 3.61 -4.32
CA GLU A 86 9.29 3.15 -5.32
C GLU A 86 9.49 4.24 -6.40
N PRO A 87 10.75 4.59 -6.72
CA PRO A 87 11.07 5.62 -7.72
C PRO A 87 10.75 5.16 -9.15
N THR A 88 10.53 3.86 -9.34
CA THR A 88 10.12 3.28 -10.61
C THR A 88 9.20 2.11 -10.31
N GLY A 89 8.16 1.89 -11.13
CA GLY A 89 7.27 0.74 -10.98
C GLY A 89 8.02 -0.57 -11.26
N ARG A 90 8.70 -1.10 -10.24
CA ARG A 90 9.46 -2.34 -10.31
C ARG A 90 8.49 -3.44 -9.88
N ASN A 91 8.17 -4.35 -10.79
CA ASN A 91 7.18 -5.41 -10.60
C ASN A 91 7.34 -6.19 -9.27
N THR A 92 6.33 -7.03 -8.97
CA THR A 92 6.07 -7.69 -7.68
C THR A 92 7.29 -8.27 -6.93
N ALA A 93 8.26 -8.88 -7.62
CA ALA A 93 9.42 -9.51 -7.00
C ALA A 93 10.46 -8.50 -6.47
N ALA A 94 10.80 -7.48 -7.25
CA ALA A 94 11.78 -6.47 -6.88
C ALA A 94 11.29 -5.58 -5.72
N ALA A 95 9.97 -5.34 -5.69
CA ALA A 95 9.33 -4.64 -4.58
C ALA A 95 9.45 -5.43 -3.26
N GLY A 96 9.36 -6.76 -3.29
CA GLY A 96 9.51 -7.59 -2.09
C GLY A 96 10.91 -7.49 -1.47
N GLU A 97 11.94 -7.57 -2.29
CA GLU A 97 13.35 -7.58 -1.85
C GLU A 97 13.81 -6.23 -1.29
N ILE A 98 13.54 -5.12 -2.01
CA ILE A 98 13.93 -3.77 -1.58
C ILE A 98 13.24 -3.41 -0.25
N ASN A 99 11.97 -3.77 -0.12
CA ASN A 99 11.21 -3.36 1.05
C ASN A 99 11.60 -4.17 2.27
N ALA A 100 11.82 -5.49 2.16
CA ALA A 100 12.35 -6.29 3.27
C ALA A 100 13.67 -5.73 3.82
N GLY A 101 14.55 -5.21 2.96
CA GLY A 101 15.78 -4.52 3.38
C GLY A 101 15.52 -3.24 4.18
N LYS A 102 14.57 -2.39 3.74
CA LYS A 102 14.24 -1.13 4.43
C LYS A 102 13.67 -1.34 5.83
N ILE A 103 12.70 -2.25 5.97
CA ILE A 103 12.13 -2.60 7.29
C ILE A 103 13.12 -3.38 8.16
N GLY A 104 14.00 -4.17 7.54
CA GLY A 104 15.10 -4.82 8.25
C GLY A 104 16.07 -3.82 8.87
N MET A 105 16.32 -2.68 8.20
CA MET A 105 17.12 -1.59 8.75
C MET A 105 16.37 -0.79 9.84
N ASP A 106 15.10 -0.45 9.61
CA ASP A 106 14.31 0.35 10.56
C ASP A 106 13.93 -0.43 11.83
N ALA A 107 13.75 -1.75 11.73
CA ALA A 107 13.45 -2.62 12.88
C ALA A 107 14.68 -3.01 13.72
N LEU A 108 15.90 -2.70 13.26
CA LEU A 108 17.16 -2.98 13.97
C LEU A 108 17.75 -1.75 14.67
N GLY A 109 17.15 -0.56 14.55
CA GLY A 109 17.53 0.62 15.32
C GLY A 109 19.03 0.90 15.29
N THR A 110 19.52 1.42 14.16
CA THR A 110 20.79 2.17 14.14
C THR A 110 20.49 3.64 13.96
#